data_AF-A0A1W1HQN1-F1
#
_entry.id   AF-A0A1W1HQN1-F1
#
_cell.length_a   1.000
_cell.length_b   1.000
_cell.length_c   1.000
_cell.angle_alpha   90.00
_cell.angle_beta   90.00
_cell.angle_gamma   90.00
#
_symmetry.space_group_name_H-M   'P 1'
#
loop_
_entity.id
_entity.type
_entity.pdbx_description
1 polymer ?
#
loop_
_entity_poly.entity_id
_entity_poly.type
_entity_poly.pdbx_seq_one_letter_code
_entity_poly.pdbx_strand_id
1 'polypeptide(L)'
;MKAAAAIQEPLTLSGDTLNLLAWRIPDLVAYQHAFDEWWLAPLDDDFPLVRLNAVGIEMLTSMNGHITVGALVEKYGNKICGPDGQPGTWHLARWSTPNYSLCYFGTEPPGGHRHKAKWDLLLQQIRESWSGQQEFEGEEHLEDFHVHELKESDLEDGHFDLIETTVSHLFREPCEALGGTTYGRLLMRQLRRLGWFKPKPKVIVEIGGGLGYVARELGQELLPFEKQGIQYISLDVTRPFLQLQTKRAKAGGWTGTGTHANGECLPFRDNSVDLIIDNENMADMTPVKLSRKELTEGTGETAQHQEALDWIRRLKVPLEKELPEEVIFNLGPMRFVAEVWRVLKPGGRAFLTEFGVEEGWPAAVKLPHHTEYEVQYNHLRQAVRWLGFQERYLSLPQFLQIKPDTKVLCTGAAYTIQRFCQGLGQNFSVRAYTESELTKTLGDILPKLQGCHYHDIADPAWFGLIDFKVLLLEKPGGIPQPTFTEQKSGLRWYSQR
;
A
#
# COMPACT_ATOMS: atom_id res chain seq x y z
N MET A 1 6.09 -22.35 -4.99
CA MET A 1 7.51 -22.39 -4.61
C MET A 1 8.01 -21.00 -4.94
N LYS A 2 8.32 -20.19 -3.92
CA LYS A 2 8.88 -18.84 -4.15
C LYS A 2 10.07 -18.97 -5.10
N ALA A 3 10.20 -18.07 -6.07
CA ALA A 3 11.45 -17.92 -6.79
C ALA A 3 12.53 -17.71 -5.73
N ALA A 4 13.55 -18.57 -5.68
CA ALA A 4 14.65 -18.37 -4.77
C ALA A 4 15.24 -16.98 -5.09
N ALA A 5 15.18 -16.05 -4.14
CA ALA A 5 15.81 -14.75 -4.27
C ALA A 5 17.23 -15.00 -4.79
N ALA A 6 17.58 -14.38 -5.92
CA ALA A 6 18.86 -14.61 -6.56
C ALA A 6 19.95 -14.23 -5.56
N ILE A 7 20.61 -15.23 -4.97
CA ILE A 7 21.65 -15.00 -3.97
C ILE A 7 22.79 -14.29 -4.70
N GLN A 8 22.87 -12.97 -4.54
CA GLN A 8 24.00 -12.21 -5.06
C GLN A 8 25.29 -12.63 -4.36
N GLU A 9 26.36 -12.75 -5.15
CA GLU A 9 27.69 -13.01 -4.63
C GLU A 9 28.13 -11.88 -3.69
N PRO A 10 28.94 -12.19 -2.65
CA PRO A 10 29.50 -11.17 -1.79
C PRO A 10 30.31 -10.15 -2.59
N LEU A 11 30.23 -8.88 -2.19
CA LEU A 11 31.05 -7.83 -2.78
C LEU A 11 32.54 -8.11 -2.56
N THR A 12 33.32 -7.92 -3.63
CA THR A 12 34.78 -7.88 -3.53
C THR A 12 35.21 -6.58 -2.86
N LEU A 13 35.61 -6.65 -1.58
CA LEU A 13 36.09 -5.49 -0.81
C LEU A 13 37.51 -5.08 -1.23
N SER A 14 37.65 -4.53 -2.43
CA SER A 14 38.94 -4.10 -2.99
C SER A 14 38.76 -2.87 -3.90
N GLY A 15 39.86 -2.22 -4.27
CA GLY A 15 39.86 -1.11 -5.22
C GLY A 15 38.88 0.00 -4.82
N ASP A 16 38.03 0.39 -5.76
CA ASP A 16 37.08 1.50 -5.60
C ASP A 16 36.05 1.26 -4.48
N THR A 17 35.66 0.01 -4.21
CA THR A 17 34.72 -0.32 -3.13
C THR A 17 35.22 0.14 -1.76
N LEU A 18 36.53 0.10 -1.52
CA LEU A 18 37.12 0.54 -0.25
C LEU A 18 37.00 2.05 -0.03
N ASN A 19 36.85 2.83 -1.10
CA ASN A 19 36.72 4.29 -1.06
C ASN A 19 35.26 4.75 -0.88
N LEU A 20 34.29 3.84 -1.01
CA LEU A 20 32.89 4.17 -0.80
C LEU A 20 32.61 4.50 0.68
N LEU A 21 31.67 5.40 0.90
CA LEU A 21 31.13 5.73 2.21
C LEU A 21 30.09 4.69 2.61
N ALA A 22 30.20 4.20 3.84
CA ALA A 22 29.31 3.20 4.39
C ALA A 22 28.22 3.83 5.25
N TRP A 23 26.99 3.42 4.99
CA TRP A 23 25.81 3.96 5.65
C TRP A 23 24.88 2.84 6.10
N ARG A 24 24.52 2.81 7.38
CA ARG A 24 23.49 1.87 7.87
C ARG A 24 22.13 2.30 7.34
N ILE A 25 21.26 1.33 7.06
CA ILE A 25 19.86 1.64 6.78
C ILE A 25 19.22 2.27 8.04
N PRO A 26 18.59 3.46 7.93
CA PRO A 26 17.83 4.09 9.00
C PRO A 26 16.67 3.22 9.43
N ASP A 27 16.26 3.36 10.68
CA ASP A 27 15.10 2.69 11.26
C ASP A 27 15.16 1.16 11.25
N LEU A 28 16.35 0.60 11.01
CA LEU A 28 16.69 -0.77 11.33
C LEU A 28 16.51 -0.98 12.84
N VAL A 29 15.50 -1.75 13.22
CA VAL A 29 15.29 -2.12 14.61
C VAL A 29 16.28 -3.22 14.97
N ALA A 30 16.98 -3.05 16.08
CA ALA A 30 17.82 -4.10 16.67
C ALA A 30 17.17 -4.65 17.93
N TYR A 31 17.15 -5.96 18.08
CA TYR A 31 16.64 -6.63 19.29
C TYR A 31 17.78 -7.23 20.10
N GLN A 32 17.93 -6.80 21.36
CA GLN A 32 18.89 -7.40 22.29
C GLN A 32 18.32 -8.73 22.82
N HIS A 33 18.72 -9.84 22.19
CA HIS A 33 18.27 -11.18 22.57
C HIS A 33 18.90 -11.64 23.90
N ALA A 34 20.21 -11.41 24.04
CA ALA A 34 20.98 -11.71 25.25
C ALA A 34 21.92 -10.53 25.58
N PHE A 35 22.62 -10.61 26.71
CA PHE A 35 23.53 -9.55 27.16
C PHE A 35 24.57 -9.16 26.09
N ASP A 36 25.04 -10.13 25.32
CA ASP A 36 26.07 -10.02 24.30
C ASP A 36 25.60 -10.43 22.89
N GLU A 37 24.28 -10.55 22.66
CA GLU A 37 23.70 -10.96 21.37
C GLU A 37 22.57 -10.03 20.94
N TRP A 38 22.69 -9.51 19.72
CA TRP A 38 21.70 -8.67 19.03
C TRP A 38 21.21 -9.35 17.76
N TRP A 39 19.91 -9.24 17.50
CA TRP A 39 19.29 -9.70 16.26
C TRP A 39 18.95 -8.50 15.38
N LEU A 40 19.16 -8.67 14.09
CA LEU A 40 18.77 -7.75 13.03
C LEU A 40 18.00 -8.52 11.97
N ALA A 41 17.00 -7.89 11.38
CA ALA A 41 16.29 -8.45 10.25
C ALA A 41 16.73 -7.74 8.96
N PRO A 42 17.14 -8.48 7.91
CA PRO A 42 17.17 -7.97 6.56
C PRO A 42 15.82 -7.40 6.12
N LEU A 43 15.82 -6.48 5.14
CA LEU A 43 14.57 -5.96 4.55
C LEU A 43 13.80 -7.01 3.75
N ASP A 44 14.48 -8.06 3.32
CA ASP A 44 13.89 -9.21 2.64
C ASP A 44 13.60 -10.33 3.68
N ASP A 45 12.34 -10.76 3.70
CA ASP A 45 11.80 -11.69 4.69
C ASP A 45 12.32 -13.12 4.50
N ASP A 46 12.80 -13.47 3.31
CA ASP A 46 13.32 -14.81 2.99
C ASP A 46 14.70 -15.07 3.63
N PHE A 47 15.42 -14.02 4.05
CA PHE A 47 16.76 -14.16 4.62
C PHE A 47 16.75 -14.21 6.15
N PRO A 48 17.44 -15.16 6.80
CA PRO A 48 17.36 -15.35 8.25
C PRO A 48 17.84 -14.12 9.04
N LEU A 49 17.42 -14.04 10.31
CA LEU A 49 17.90 -13.03 11.24
C LEU A 49 19.43 -13.06 11.34
N VAL A 50 20.05 -11.89 11.18
CA VAL A 50 21.49 -11.71 11.37
C VAL A 50 21.76 -11.52 12.85
N ARG A 51 22.62 -12.37 13.40
CA ARG A 51 23.01 -12.32 14.82
C ARG A 51 24.36 -11.64 14.96
N LEU A 52 24.42 -10.63 15.81
CA LEU A 52 25.62 -9.86 16.09
C LEU A 52 26.01 -9.98 17.56
N ASN A 53 27.32 -9.94 17.80
CA ASN A 53 27.85 -9.67 19.13
C ASN A 53 28.09 -8.15 19.32
N ALA A 54 28.68 -7.77 20.45
CA ALA A 54 28.96 -6.36 20.77
C ALA A 54 29.87 -5.66 19.73
N VAL A 55 30.80 -6.40 19.10
CA VAL A 55 31.68 -5.86 18.05
C VAL A 55 30.92 -5.66 16.75
N GLY A 56 30.04 -6.60 16.39
CA GLY A 56 29.19 -6.49 15.21
C GLY A 56 28.25 -5.28 15.27
N ILE A 57 27.61 -5.05 16.41
CA ILE A 57 26.72 -3.90 16.58
C ILE A 57 27.51 -2.58 16.62
N GLU A 58 28.73 -2.55 17.17
CA GLU A 58 29.65 -1.39 17.08
C GLU A 58 30.02 -1.10 15.63
N MET A 59 30.32 -2.14 14.84
CA MET A 59 30.65 -2.01 13.42
C MET A 59 29.48 -1.41 12.64
N LEU A 60 28.26 -1.92 12.84
CA LEU A 60 27.07 -1.41 12.17
C LEU A 60 26.76 0.04 12.58
N THR A 61 26.85 0.36 13.87
CA THR A 61 26.60 1.73 14.37
C THR A 61 27.67 2.73 13.91
N SER A 62 28.87 2.26 13.54
CA SER A 62 29.91 3.10 12.94
C SER A 62 29.57 3.57 11.52
N MET A 63 28.66 2.87 10.81
CA MET A 63 28.24 3.21 9.44
C MET A 63 27.30 4.43 9.42
N ASN A 64 27.87 5.60 9.63
CA ASN A 64 27.14 6.86 9.77
C ASN A 64 27.06 7.69 8.47
N GLY A 65 27.55 7.16 7.34
CA GLY A 65 27.60 7.86 6.06
C GLY A 65 28.86 8.70 5.86
N HIS A 66 29.78 8.73 6.83
CA HIS A 66 31.04 9.47 6.75
C HIS A 66 32.28 8.58 6.90
N ILE A 67 32.10 7.32 7.31
CA ILE A 67 33.18 6.34 7.37
C ILE A 67 33.30 5.60 6.03
N THR A 68 34.51 5.33 5.57
CA THR A 68 34.72 4.53 4.35
C THR A 68 34.65 3.04 4.64
N VAL A 69 34.33 2.23 3.63
CA VAL A 69 34.38 0.77 3.71
C VAL A 69 35.79 0.30 4.09
N GLY A 70 36.83 0.91 3.54
CA GLY A 70 38.22 0.61 3.88
C GLY A 70 38.54 0.80 5.37
N ALA A 71 38.07 1.89 5.98
CA ALA A 71 38.27 2.14 7.41
C ALA A 71 37.53 1.11 8.29
N LEU A 72 36.35 0.64 7.86
CA LEU A 72 35.63 -0.43 8.56
C LEU A 72 36.37 -1.77 8.45
N VAL A 73 36.91 -2.10 7.27
CA VAL A 73 37.71 -3.30 7.07
C VAL A 73 38.98 -3.27 7.94
N GLU A 74 39.66 -2.14 8.04
CA GLU A 74 40.83 -1.99 8.91
C GLU A 74 40.46 -2.19 10.40
N LYS A 75 39.39 -1.55 10.86
CA LYS A 75 39.02 -1.55 12.29
C LYS A 75 38.39 -2.87 12.76
N TYR A 76 37.59 -3.52 11.91
CA TYR A 76 36.75 -4.66 12.30
C TYR A 76 37.00 -5.92 11.46
N GLY A 77 37.77 -5.83 10.37
CA GLY A 77 37.84 -6.87 9.35
C GLY A 77 38.26 -8.25 9.86
N ASN A 78 39.15 -8.31 10.85
CA ASN A 78 39.64 -9.54 11.47
C ASN A 78 38.95 -9.88 12.80
N LYS A 79 38.03 -9.04 13.28
CA LYS A 79 37.32 -9.24 14.54
C LYS A 79 36.07 -10.08 14.30
N ILE A 80 35.76 -10.98 15.24
CA ILE A 80 34.52 -11.75 15.23
C ILE A 80 33.35 -10.82 15.53
N CYS A 81 32.38 -10.76 14.62
CA CYS A 81 31.23 -9.85 14.71
C CYS A 81 29.90 -10.57 14.95
N GLY A 82 29.87 -11.90 14.89
CA GLY A 82 28.68 -12.72 15.14
C GLY A 82 28.98 -13.95 16.02
N PRO A 83 27.94 -14.55 16.64
CA PRO A 83 28.07 -15.80 17.39
C PRO A 83 28.36 -17.01 16.48
N ASP A 84 28.21 -16.85 15.17
CA ASP A 84 28.61 -17.79 14.12
C ASP A 84 30.13 -17.81 13.86
N GLY A 85 30.89 -16.94 14.53
CA GLY A 85 32.34 -16.84 14.40
C GLY A 85 32.80 -16.07 13.16
N GLN A 86 31.89 -15.45 12.41
CA GLN A 86 32.25 -14.74 11.18
C GLN A 86 32.96 -13.41 11.48
N PRO A 87 34.02 -13.07 10.71
CA PRO A 87 34.76 -11.84 10.91
C PRO A 87 34.06 -10.62 10.27
N GLY A 88 34.44 -9.40 10.67
CA GLY A 88 33.85 -8.17 10.12
C GLY A 88 33.93 -8.07 8.58
N THR A 89 35.01 -8.59 7.97
CA THR A 89 35.14 -8.68 6.49
C THR A 89 34.02 -9.50 5.85
N TRP A 90 33.61 -10.60 6.47
CA TRP A 90 32.54 -11.45 5.96
C TRP A 90 31.21 -10.70 5.91
N HIS A 91 30.91 -9.94 6.96
CA HIS A 91 29.70 -9.14 7.08
C HIS A 91 29.71 -7.93 6.14
N LEU A 92 30.81 -7.18 6.08
CA LEU A 92 30.94 -6.01 5.19
C LEU A 92 30.78 -6.36 3.71
N ALA A 93 31.20 -7.57 3.30
CA ALA A 93 31.03 -8.05 1.93
C ALA A 93 29.56 -8.39 1.59
N ARG A 94 28.68 -8.50 2.59
CA ARG A 94 27.31 -9.02 2.43
C ARG A 94 26.25 -8.01 2.79
N TRP A 95 26.45 -7.19 3.81
CA TRP A 95 25.40 -6.34 4.36
C TRP A 95 24.85 -5.27 3.42
N SER A 96 25.62 -4.89 2.40
CA SER A 96 25.18 -3.97 1.35
C SER A 96 24.64 -4.66 0.10
N THR A 97 24.62 -5.99 0.06
CA THR A 97 23.94 -6.72 -1.01
C THR A 97 22.43 -6.77 -0.72
N PRO A 98 21.59 -6.89 -1.76
CA PRO A 98 20.14 -6.96 -1.62
C PRO A 98 19.68 -8.01 -0.59
N ASN A 99 20.36 -9.16 -0.59
CA ASN A 99 20.09 -10.30 0.29
C ASN A 99 20.11 -9.95 1.78
N TYR A 100 20.95 -9.00 2.20
CA TYR A 100 21.07 -8.64 3.61
C TYR A 100 20.48 -7.28 3.88
N SER A 101 20.66 -6.33 2.96
CA SER A 101 20.00 -5.03 3.00
C SER A 101 20.08 -4.38 4.39
N LEU A 102 21.27 -4.37 5.00
CA LEU A 102 21.51 -3.74 6.31
C LEU A 102 22.27 -2.41 6.18
N CYS A 103 23.01 -2.22 5.09
CA CYS A 103 23.74 -1.01 4.80
C CYS A 103 23.77 -0.67 3.31
N TYR A 104 24.25 0.52 2.98
CA TYR A 104 24.47 1.01 1.62
C TYR A 104 25.89 1.57 1.51
N PHE A 105 26.54 1.32 0.37
CA PHE A 105 27.86 1.84 0.03
C PHE A 105 27.73 2.79 -1.16
N GLY A 106 28.13 4.06 -0.99
CA GLY A 106 27.98 5.09 -2.02
C GLY A 106 29.14 6.09 -2.05
N THR A 107 29.24 6.83 -3.15
CA THR A 107 30.30 7.86 -3.34
C THR A 107 29.99 9.18 -2.63
N GLU A 108 28.71 9.43 -2.31
CA GLU A 108 28.26 10.64 -1.62
C GLU A 108 27.55 10.26 -0.31
N PRO A 109 27.69 11.06 0.76
CA PRO A 109 26.82 10.90 1.92
C PRO A 109 25.38 11.17 1.47
N PRO A 110 24.39 10.38 1.90
CA PRO A 110 23.01 10.61 1.49
C PRO A 110 22.59 12.04 1.84
N GLY A 111 22.21 12.80 0.81
CA GLY A 111 21.94 14.23 0.91
C GLY A 111 20.54 14.50 1.49
N GLY A 112 20.49 15.20 2.63
CA GLY A 112 19.25 15.76 3.17
C GLY A 112 19.09 15.52 4.67
N HIS A 113 18.54 16.51 5.38
CA HIS A 113 17.93 16.23 6.68
C HIS A 113 16.84 15.17 6.49
N ARG A 114 16.60 14.35 7.53
CA ARG A 114 15.59 13.27 7.51
C ARG A 114 14.19 13.67 7.01
N HIS A 115 13.88 14.97 7.01
CA HIS A 115 12.60 15.54 6.57
C HIS A 115 12.59 16.00 5.09
N LYS A 116 13.72 15.98 4.37
CA LYS A 116 13.84 16.47 2.99
C LYS A 116 14.17 15.38 1.98
N ALA A 117 14.96 14.38 2.38
CA ALA A 117 15.02 13.13 1.65
C ALA A 117 13.73 12.37 2.01
N LYS A 118 12.83 12.17 1.06
CA LYS A 118 11.76 11.18 1.25
C LYS A 118 12.47 9.84 1.31
N TRP A 119 12.80 9.36 2.52
CA TRP A 119 13.60 8.15 2.69
C TRP A 119 12.95 6.92 2.07
N ASP A 120 11.63 6.93 1.96
CA ASP A 120 10.87 5.93 1.21
C ASP A 120 11.27 5.94 -0.25
N LEU A 121 11.49 7.10 -0.88
CA LEU A 121 12.03 7.17 -2.23
C LEU A 121 13.45 6.59 -2.31
N LEU A 122 14.29 6.76 -1.28
CA LEU A 122 15.63 6.16 -1.30
C LEU A 122 15.57 4.64 -1.09
N LEU A 123 14.76 4.15 -0.15
CA LEU A 123 14.57 2.72 0.08
C LEU A 123 13.88 2.04 -1.10
N GLN A 124 12.93 2.73 -1.72
CA GLN A 124 12.28 2.33 -2.96
C GLN A 124 13.28 2.33 -4.10
N GLN A 125 14.08 3.38 -4.32
CA GLN A 125 15.15 3.40 -5.33
C GLN A 125 16.20 2.31 -5.10
N ILE A 126 16.54 2.04 -3.83
CA ILE A 126 17.43 0.96 -3.44
C ILE A 126 16.79 -0.40 -3.79
N ARG A 127 15.51 -0.63 -3.43
CA ARG A 127 14.77 -1.85 -3.78
C ARG A 127 14.58 -2.02 -5.30
N GLU A 128 14.27 -0.95 -6.01
CA GLU A 128 14.11 -0.91 -7.46
C GLU A 128 15.43 -1.22 -8.16
N SER A 129 16.52 -0.55 -7.77
CA SER A 129 17.87 -0.81 -8.29
C SER A 129 18.36 -2.22 -7.96
N TRP A 130 17.97 -2.78 -6.82
CA TRP A 130 18.30 -4.14 -6.40
C TRP A 130 17.45 -5.23 -7.06
N SER A 131 16.20 -4.93 -7.43
CA SER A 131 15.30 -5.85 -8.12
C SER A 131 15.77 -6.17 -9.54
N GLY A 132 16.66 -5.36 -10.12
CA GLY A 132 17.28 -5.61 -11.43
C GLY A 132 16.33 -5.61 -12.64
N GLN A 133 15.02 -5.59 -12.43
CA GLN A 133 14.00 -5.52 -13.48
C GLN A 133 13.42 -4.11 -13.52
N GLN A 134 13.83 -3.31 -14.48
CA GLN A 134 13.09 -2.11 -14.88
C GLN A 134 11.92 -2.43 -15.82
N GLU A 135 11.65 -3.72 -16.07
CA GLU A 135 10.69 -4.15 -17.07
C GLU A 135 9.25 -4.07 -16.54
N PHE A 136 8.36 -3.58 -17.39
CA PHE A 136 6.93 -3.47 -17.16
C PHE A 136 6.30 -4.88 -17.05
N GLU A 137 5.77 -5.23 -15.87
CA GLU A 137 5.00 -6.45 -15.63
C GLU A 137 3.57 -6.22 -16.14
N GLY A 138 3.38 -6.53 -17.43
CA GLY A 138 2.30 -5.97 -18.24
C GLY A 138 0.89 -6.52 -18.04
N GLU A 139 0.09 -6.32 -19.10
CA GLU A 139 -1.38 -6.29 -19.12
C GLU A 139 -2.09 -7.58 -18.67
N GLU A 140 -1.42 -8.75 -18.73
CA GLU A 140 -1.97 -10.07 -18.37
C GLU A 140 -1.44 -10.59 -17.02
N HIS A 141 -0.35 -10.01 -16.49
CA HIS A 141 0.41 -10.57 -15.36
C HIS A 141 -0.34 -10.49 -14.01
N LEU A 142 -1.04 -9.38 -13.76
CA LEU A 142 -1.82 -9.16 -12.53
C LEU A 142 -3.05 -10.07 -12.45
N GLU A 143 -3.82 -10.16 -13.55
CA GLU A 143 -4.96 -11.07 -13.61
C GLU A 143 -4.50 -12.52 -13.41
N ASP A 144 -3.37 -12.91 -14.03
CA ASP A 144 -2.81 -14.25 -13.85
C ASP A 144 -2.34 -14.53 -12.41
N PHE A 145 -1.72 -13.56 -11.73
CA PHE A 145 -1.36 -13.69 -10.31
C PHE A 145 -2.60 -13.95 -9.44
N HIS A 146 -3.63 -13.12 -9.59
CA HIS A 146 -4.86 -13.19 -8.81
C HIS A 146 -5.73 -14.42 -9.14
N VAL A 147 -5.64 -14.95 -10.35
CA VAL A 147 -6.40 -16.13 -10.80
C VAL A 147 -5.65 -17.45 -10.52
N HIS A 148 -4.33 -17.49 -10.66
CA HIS A 148 -3.56 -18.74 -10.71
C HIS A 148 -2.55 -18.93 -9.58
N GLU A 149 -2.08 -17.87 -8.92
CA GLU A 149 -0.98 -17.98 -7.94
C GLU A 149 -1.45 -17.97 -6.48
N LEU A 150 -2.50 -17.23 -6.13
CA LEU A 150 -3.05 -17.19 -4.77
C LEU A 150 -3.78 -18.49 -4.39
N LYS A 151 -3.27 -19.21 -3.39
CA LYS A 151 -3.82 -20.48 -2.88
C LYS A 151 -4.52 -20.29 -1.53
N GLU A 152 -5.32 -21.29 -1.13
CA GLU A 152 -6.04 -21.27 0.16
C GLU A 152 -5.12 -21.13 1.38
N SER A 153 -3.85 -21.57 1.29
CA SER A 153 -2.84 -21.36 2.35
C SER A 153 -2.47 -19.90 2.56
N ASP A 154 -2.63 -19.08 1.52
CA ASP A 154 -2.17 -17.69 1.49
C ASP A 154 -3.22 -16.75 2.12
N LEU A 155 -4.35 -17.32 2.54
CA LEU A 155 -5.52 -16.67 3.12
C LEU A 155 -5.45 -16.50 4.65
N GLU A 156 -4.39 -16.97 5.31
CA GLU A 156 -4.15 -16.72 6.73
C GLU A 156 -3.67 -15.28 6.93
N ASP A 157 -4.14 -14.61 7.99
CA ASP A 157 -3.84 -13.19 8.24
C ASP A 157 -2.33 -12.90 8.29
N GLY A 158 -1.52 -13.85 8.78
CA GLY A 158 -0.06 -13.73 8.83
C GLY A 158 0.64 -13.94 7.48
N HIS A 159 0.01 -14.64 6.53
CA HIS A 159 0.54 -14.79 5.17
C HIS A 159 0.15 -13.59 4.30
N PHE A 160 -1.03 -13.01 4.51
CA PHE A 160 -1.43 -11.75 3.88
C PHE A 160 -0.55 -10.57 4.34
N ASP A 161 -0.22 -10.49 5.64
CA ASP A 161 0.76 -9.51 6.17
C ASP A 161 2.08 -9.51 5.36
N LEU A 162 2.45 -10.65 4.76
CA LEU A 162 3.70 -10.85 4.00
C LEU A 162 3.53 -10.65 2.47
N ILE A 163 2.31 -10.69 1.94
CA ILE A 163 2.04 -10.53 0.50
C ILE A 163 1.62 -9.08 0.19
N GLU A 164 0.66 -8.54 0.95
CA GLU A 164 -0.02 -7.30 0.61
C GLU A 164 -0.50 -6.63 1.91
N THR A 165 -0.02 -5.43 2.19
CA THR A 165 -0.42 -4.70 3.40
C THR A 165 -1.16 -3.43 3.04
N THR A 166 -2.48 -3.57 2.92
CA THR A 166 -3.39 -2.45 2.68
C THR A 166 -3.61 -1.60 3.94
N VAL A 167 -3.98 -0.33 3.74
CA VAL A 167 -4.36 0.61 4.81
C VAL A 167 -5.49 0.02 5.65
N SER A 168 -6.52 -0.53 4.99
CA SER A 168 -7.64 -1.14 5.69
C SER A 168 -7.23 -2.31 6.60
N HIS A 169 -6.21 -3.07 6.20
CA HIS A 169 -5.64 -4.17 6.98
C HIS A 169 -4.81 -3.67 8.16
N LEU A 170 -3.96 -2.65 7.98
CA LEU A 170 -3.19 -2.05 9.09
C LEU A 170 -4.06 -1.51 10.22
N PHE A 171 -5.26 -1.06 9.86
CA PHE A 171 -6.27 -0.48 10.76
C PHE A 171 -7.50 -1.39 10.99
N ARG A 172 -7.34 -2.71 10.76
CA ARG A 172 -8.42 -3.71 10.90
C ARG A 172 -8.93 -3.88 12.32
N GLU A 173 -8.13 -3.49 13.29
CA GLU A 173 -8.43 -3.57 14.71
C GLU A 173 -8.46 -2.17 15.35
N PRO A 174 -9.23 -1.99 16.45
CA PRO A 174 -9.32 -0.71 17.14
C PRO A 174 -7.94 -0.14 17.45
N CYS A 175 -7.71 1.12 17.07
CA CYS A 175 -6.47 1.82 17.40
C CYS A 175 -6.69 3.28 17.79
N GLU A 176 -5.72 3.84 18.53
CA GLU A 176 -5.74 5.21 19.01
C GLU A 176 -5.79 6.22 17.87
N ALA A 177 -5.08 5.96 16.76
CA ALA A 177 -5.08 6.83 15.58
C ALA A 177 -6.47 7.01 14.94
N LEU A 178 -7.34 6.01 15.10
CA LEU A 178 -8.73 6.06 14.66
C LEU A 178 -9.72 6.32 15.82
N GLY A 179 -9.25 6.80 16.97
CA GLY A 179 -10.10 7.09 18.12
C GLY A 179 -10.70 5.84 18.78
N GLY A 180 -9.95 4.74 18.81
CA GLY A 180 -10.37 3.47 19.39
C GLY A 180 -11.37 2.69 18.55
N THR A 181 -11.43 2.93 17.23
CA THR A 181 -12.27 2.16 16.29
C THR A 181 -11.44 1.56 15.16
N THR A 182 -12.06 0.68 14.37
CA THR A 182 -11.49 0.09 13.15
C THR A 182 -11.72 1.00 11.95
N TYR A 183 -10.91 0.81 10.89
CA TYR A 183 -11.07 1.49 9.61
C TYR A 183 -12.50 1.36 9.06
N GLY A 184 -13.01 0.14 8.91
CA GLY A 184 -14.33 -0.09 8.31
C GLY A 184 -15.48 0.52 9.12
N ARG A 185 -15.41 0.53 10.46
CA ARG A 185 -16.41 1.24 11.28
C ARG A 185 -16.33 2.75 11.08
N LEU A 186 -15.12 3.32 11.03
CA LEU A 186 -14.95 4.74 10.79
C LEU A 186 -15.46 5.16 9.40
N LEU A 187 -15.13 4.37 8.37
CA LEU A 187 -15.67 4.53 7.02
C LEU A 187 -17.21 4.55 7.04
N MET A 188 -17.85 3.56 7.69
CA MET A 188 -19.31 3.51 7.81
C MET A 188 -19.90 4.76 8.48
N ARG A 189 -19.25 5.27 9.54
CA ARG A 189 -19.65 6.53 10.19
C ARG A 189 -19.59 7.71 9.24
N GLN A 190 -18.53 7.82 8.43
CA GLN A 190 -18.41 8.90 7.44
C GLN A 190 -19.49 8.78 6.36
N LEU A 191 -19.75 7.58 5.83
CA LEU A 191 -20.82 7.35 4.85
C LEU A 191 -22.20 7.73 5.43
N ARG A 192 -22.48 7.42 6.70
CA ARG A 192 -23.71 7.86 7.39
C ARG A 192 -23.77 9.38 7.54
N ARG A 193 -22.65 10.02 7.90
CA ARG A 193 -22.56 11.49 8.06
C ARG A 193 -22.81 12.22 6.75
N LEU A 194 -22.39 11.64 5.62
CA LEU A 194 -22.74 12.13 4.28
C LEU A 194 -24.21 11.91 3.89
N GLY A 195 -24.99 11.20 4.71
CA GLY A 195 -26.38 10.87 4.42
C GLY A 195 -26.54 9.69 3.46
N TRP A 196 -25.50 8.88 3.22
CA TRP A 196 -25.55 7.84 2.19
C TRP A 196 -26.47 6.66 2.52
N PHE A 197 -26.92 6.58 3.77
CA PHE A 197 -27.88 5.60 4.26
C PHE A 197 -29.30 6.18 4.41
N LYS A 198 -29.57 7.35 3.82
CA LYS A 198 -30.88 7.99 3.76
C LYS A 198 -31.16 8.48 2.32
N PRO A 199 -32.03 7.79 1.54
CA PRO A 199 -32.72 6.54 1.89
C PRO A 199 -31.74 5.37 2.05
N LYS A 200 -32.19 4.32 2.74
CA LYS A 200 -31.42 3.10 2.97
C LYS A 200 -31.08 2.41 1.63
N PRO A 201 -29.80 2.09 1.33
CA PRO A 201 -29.44 1.33 0.13
C PRO A 201 -30.03 -0.08 0.21
N LYS A 202 -30.44 -0.65 -0.93
CA LYS A 202 -30.92 -2.04 -1.00
C LYS A 202 -29.83 -2.99 -1.48
N VAL A 203 -28.93 -2.52 -2.32
CA VAL A 203 -27.81 -3.28 -2.89
C VAL A 203 -26.53 -2.50 -2.67
N ILE A 204 -25.60 -3.10 -1.92
CA ILE A 204 -24.23 -2.63 -1.74
C ILE A 204 -23.31 -3.63 -2.43
N VAL A 205 -22.38 -3.15 -3.24
CA VAL A 205 -21.34 -3.98 -3.86
C VAL A 205 -19.98 -3.51 -3.35
N GLU A 206 -19.17 -4.44 -2.87
CA GLU A 206 -17.76 -4.24 -2.54
C GLU A 206 -16.91 -4.91 -3.62
N ILE A 207 -16.02 -4.15 -4.25
CA ILE A 207 -15.10 -4.62 -5.29
C ILE A 207 -13.74 -4.85 -4.65
N GLY A 208 -13.12 -6.01 -4.88
CA GLY A 208 -11.78 -6.32 -4.37
C GLY A 208 -11.72 -6.25 -2.85
N GLY A 209 -12.58 -7.01 -2.15
CA GLY A 209 -12.72 -6.90 -0.69
C GLY A 209 -11.51 -7.40 0.12
N GLY A 210 -10.43 -7.83 -0.55
CA GLY A 210 -9.27 -8.48 0.02
C GLY A 210 -9.67 -9.59 0.98
N LEU A 211 -9.19 -9.52 2.22
CA LEU A 211 -9.57 -10.47 3.25
C LEU A 211 -11.02 -10.30 3.76
N GLY A 212 -11.72 -9.20 3.49
CA GLY A 212 -13.12 -8.95 3.89
C GLY A 212 -13.29 -8.26 5.25
N TYR A 213 -12.25 -7.60 5.75
CA TYR A 213 -12.29 -6.85 7.00
C TYR A 213 -13.20 -5.62 6.90
N VAL A 214 -13.16 -4.90 5.78
CA VAL A 214 -13.99 -3.72 5.53
C VAL A 214 -15.47 -4.09 5.61
N ALA A 215 -15.94 -5.08 4.85
CA ALA A 215 -17.30 -5.60 4.96
C ALA A 215 -17.73 -5.94 6.39
N ARG A 216 -16.91 -6.69 7.13
CA ARG A 216 -17.22 -7.07 8.52
C ARG A 216 -17.46 -5.84 9.39
N GLU A 217 -16.51 -4.92 9.38
CA GLU A 217 -16.50 -3.76 10.25
C GLU A 217 -17.58 -2.73 9.87
N LEU A 218 -17.82 -2.51 8.56
CA LEU A 218 -18.95 -1.72 8.06
C LEU A 218 -20.27 -2.25 8.64
N GLY A 219 -20.46 -3.57 8.61
CA GLY A 219 -21.67 -4.21 9.13
C GLY A 219 -21.80 -4.08 10.64
N GLN A 220 -20.71 -4.21 11.39
CA GLN A 220 -20.73 -4.12 12.85
C GLN A 220 -21.04 -2.72 13.38
N GLU A 221 -20.76 -1.66 12.60
CA GLU A 221 -21.13 -0.29 12.97
C GLU A 221 -22.64 -0.03 12.87
N LEU A 222 -23.38 -0.86 12.13
CA LEU A 222 -24.83 -0.72 11.94
C LEU A 222 -25.64 -1.62 12.85
N LEU A 223 -26.75 -1.08 13.37
CA LEU A 223 -27.74 -1.87 14.11
C LEU A 223 -28.43 -2.90 13.18
N PRO A 224 -28.91 -4.04 13.71
CA PRO A 224 -29.53 -5.08 12.87
C PRO A 224 -30.66 -4.58 11.96
N PHE A 225 -31.53 -3.69 12.45
CA PHE A 225 -32.64 -3.15 11.65
C PHE A 225 -32.17 -2.18 10.53
N GLU A 226 -31.02 -1.52 10.71
CA GLU A 226 -30.43 -0.65 9.69
C GLU A 226 -29.94 -1.48 8.50
N LYS A 227 -29.49 -2.72 8.74
CA LYS A 227 -29.04 -3.67 7.71
C LYS A 227 -30.15 -4.50 7.10
N GLN A 228 -31.32 -4.57 7.74
CA GLN A 228 -32.42 -5.40 7.28
C GLN A 228 -32.85 -5.01 5.85
N GLY A 229 -32.87 -5.99 4.95
CA GLY A 229 -33.24 -5.80 3.55
C GLY A 229 -32.16 -5.19 2.67
N ILE A 230 -30.93 -5.06 3.17
CA ILE A 230 -29.75 -4.73 2.37
C ILE A 230 -29.09 -6.03 1.92
N GLN A 231 -28.87 -6.18 0.61
CA GLN A 231 -28.03 -7.21 0.01
C GLN A 231 -26.61 -6.67 -0.13
N TYR A 232 -25.64 -7.36 0.48
CA TYR A 232 -24.22 -7.02 0.37
C TYR A 232 -23.54 -8.00 -0.59
N ILE A 233 -22.88 -7.52 -1.64
CA ILE A 233 -22.27 -8.38 -2.65
C ILE A 233 -20.78 -8.12 -2.64
N SER A 234 -19.98 -9.12 -2.26
CA SER A 234 -18.53 -9.08 -2.46
C SER A 234 -18.26 -9.55 -3.88
N LEU A 235 -17.52 -8.76 -4.67
CA LEU A 235 -17.10 -9.07 -6.03
C LEU A 235 -15.58 -9.12 -6.08
N ASP A 236 -15.05 -10.22 -6.61
CA ASP A 236 -13.61 -10.44 -6.66
C ASP A 236 -13.25 -11.38 -7.83
N VAL A 237 -12.07 -11.18 -8.42
CA VAL A 237 -11.51 -12.07 -9.44
C VAL A 237 -10.75 -13.25 -8.80
N THR A 238 -10.29 -13.09 -7.56
CA THR A 238 -9.64 -14.16 -6.78
C THR A 238 -10.67 -14.97 -6.02
N ARG A 239 -11.07 -16.10 -6.60
CA ARG A 239 -12.09 -17.01 -6.02
C ARG A 239 -11.82 -17.43 -4.56
N PRO A 240 -10.58 -17.72 -4.12
CA PRO A 240 -10.30 -18.03 -2.72
C PRO A 240 -10.70 -16.91 -1.73
N PHE A 241 -10.53 -15.63 -2.10
CA PHE A 241 -10.91 -14.51 -1.24
C PHE A 241 -12.42 -14.40 -1.03
N LEU A 242 -13.24 -14.72 -2.04
CA LEU A 242 -14.70 -14.65 -1.92
C LEU A 242 -15.26 -15.47 -0.76
N GLN A 243 -14.64 -16.62 -0.43
CA GLN A 243 -15.05 -17.43 0.72
C GLN A 243 -14.85 -16.68 2.04
N LEU A 244 -13.68 -16.07 2.22
CA LEU A 244 -13.36 -15.27 3.39
C LEU A 244 -14.21 -14.01 3.47
N GLN A 245 -14.33 -13.26 2.37
CA GLN A 245 -15.14 -12.06 2.28
C GLN A 245 -16.60 -12.34 2.65
N THR A 246 -17.19 -13.40 2.08
CA THR A 246 -18.57 -13.79 2.41
C THR A 246 -18.70 -14.20 3.88
N LYS A 247 -17.72 -14.94 4.43
CA LYS A 247 -17.71 -15.33 5.85
C LYS A 247 -17.62 -14.11 6.77
N ARG A 248 -16.71 -13.18 6.49
CA ARG A 248 -16.49 -11.97 7.30
C ARG A 248 -17.63 -10.96 7.14
N ALA A 249 -18.21 -10.81 5.95
CA ALA A 249 -19.43 -10.02 5.74
C ALA A 249 -20.61 -10.56 6.57
N LYS A 250 -20.82 -11.89 6.60
CA LYS A 250 -21.81 -12.53 7.48
C LYS A 250 -21.51 -12.28 8.96
N ALA A 251 -20.24 -12.32 9.38
CA ALA A 251 -19.85 -11.95 10.74
C ALA A 251 -20.10 -10.46 11.06
N GLY A 252 -20.14 -9.59 10.05
CA GLY A 252 -20.62 -8.22 10.15
C GLY A 252 -22.15 -8.09 10.26
N GLY A 253 -22.89 -9.19 10.08
CA GLY A 253 -24.35 -9.22 10.07
C GLY A 253 -24.98 -8.83 8.74
N TRP A 254 -24.23 -8.91 7.64
CA TRP A 254 -24.78 -8.74 6.29
C TRP A 254 -25.49 -10.00 5.80
N THR A 255 -26.55 -9.81 5.02
CA THR A 255 -27.05 -10.85 4.12
C THR A 255 -26.28 -10.72 2.82
N GLY A 256 -25.20 -11.50 2.69
CA GLY A 256 -24.25 -11.33 1.58
C GLY A 256 -23.95 -12.56 0.73
N THR A 257 -23.56 -12.29 -0.51
CA THR A 257 -23.16 -13.27 -1.53
C THR A 257 -21.81 -12.87 -2.14
N GLY A 258 -20.98 -13.84 -2.50
CA GLY A 258 -19.79 -13.62 -3.31
C GLY A 258 -20.10 -13.79 -4.80
N THR A 259 -19.53 -12.92 -5.64
CA THR A 259 -19.63 -12.95 -7.10
C THR A 259 -18.23 -12.96 -7.70
N HIS A 260 -17.90 -14.01 -8.46
CA HIS A 260 -16.61 -14.10 -9.16
C HIS A 260 -16.70 -13.37 -10.50
N ALA A 261 -16.03 -12.22 -10.62
CA ALA A 261 -16.02 -11.40 -11.82
C ALA A 261 -14.89 -10.36 -11.78
N ASN A 262 -14.54 -9.82 -12.95
CA ASN A 262 -13.58 -8.73 -13.10
C ASN A 262 -14.26 -7.37 -12.80
N GLY A 263 -13.64 -6.53 -11.97
CA GLY A 263 -14.14 -5.20 -11.61
C GLY A 263 -14.24 -4.23 -12.78
N GLU A 264 -13.43 -4.41 -13.82
CA GLU A 264 -13.46 -3.61 -15.06
C GLU A 264 -14.66 -3.92 -15.96
N CYS A 265 -15.39 -5.00 -15.68
CA CYS A 265 -16.58 -5.43 -16.41
C CYS A 265 -17.62 -5.99 -15.43
N LEU A 266 -18.43 -5.11 -14.87
CA LEU A 266 -19.30 -5.45 -13.75
C LEU A 266 -20.47 -6.35 -14.20
N PRO A 267 -20.71 -7.51 -13.56
CA PRO A 267 -21.72 -8.49 -13.97
C PRO A 267 -23.15 -8.11 -13.53
N PHE A 268 -23.42 -6.81 -13.41
CA PHE A 268 -24.70 -6.28 -12.93
C PHE A 268 -25.48 -5.60 -14.07
N ARG A 269 -26.79 -5.55 -13.91
CA ARG A 269 -27.66 -4.83 -14.84
C ARG A 269 -27.49 -3.33 -14.66
N ASP A 270 -27.78 -2.57 -15.71
CA ASP A 270 -27.81 -1.12 -15.66
C ASP A 270 -28.75 -0.64 -14.54
N ASN A 271 -28.33 0.41 -13.83
CA ASN A 271 -29.12 1.04 -12.77
C ASN A 271 -29.67 0.05 -11.71
N SER A 272 -28.85 -0.89 -11.25
CA SER A 272 -29.26 -1.93 -10.29
C SER A 272 -28.61 -1.80 -8.91
N VAL A 273 -27.50 -1.06 -8.79
CA VAL A 273 -26.72 -0.91 -7.55
C VAL A 273 -27.01 0.44 -6.88
N ASP A 274 -27.13 0.46 -5.55
CA ASP A 274 -27.34 1.68 -4.77
C ASP A 274 -26.02 2.28 -4.28
N LEU A 275 -25.09 1.44 -3.84
CA LEU A 275 -23.78 1.84 -3.32
C LEU A 275 -22.68 0.90 -3.80
N ILE A 276 -21.59 1.44 -4.34
CA ILE A 276 -20.35 0.73 -4.61
C ILE A 276 -19.28 1.18 -3.61
N ILE A 277 -18.50 0.23 -3.10
CA ILE A 277 -17.33 0.46 -2.28
C ILE A 277 -16.17 -0.24 -2.98
N ASP A 278 -15.15 0.52 -3.33
CA ASP A 278 -13.88 0.05 -3.88
C ASP A 278 -12.78 0.61 -2.99
N ASN A 279 -12.01 -0.27 -2.36
CA ASN A 279 -11.02 0.10 -1.37
C ASN A 279 -9.72 -0.64 -1.66
N GLU A 280 -8.77 0.08 -2.25
CA GLU A 280 -7.42 -0.42 -2.54
C GLU A 280 -7.51 -1.62 -3.50
N ASN A 281 -8.00 -1.34 -4.71
CA ASN A 281 -8.24 -2.32 -5.78
C ASN A 281 -8.02 -1.72 -7.19
N MET A 282 -7.97 -0.39 -7.34
CA MET A 282 -7.78 0.24 -8.66
C MET A 282 -6.33 0.15 -9.14
N ALA A 283 -5.36 -0.02 -8.22
CA ALA A 283 -3.95 -0.13 -8.56
C ALA A 283 -3.60 -1.48 -9.23
N ASP A 284 -4.41 -2.52 -9.00
CA ASP A 284 -4.30 -3.85 -9.62
C ASP A 284 -5.01 -3.95 -10.97
N MET A 285 -5.77 -2.92 -11.35
CA MET A 285 -6.49 -2.91 -12.61
C MET A 285 -5.55 -2.64 -13.80
N THR A 286 -5.98 -3.11 -14.97
CA THR A 286 -5.20 -3.14 -16.22
C THR A 286 -4.43 -1.83 -16.50
N PRO A 287 -3.09 -1.84 -16.41
CA PRO A 287 -2.25 -0.76 -16.90
C PRO A 287 -2.01 -0.91 -18.41
N VAL A 288 -1.74 0.19 -19.11
CA VAL A 288 -1.29 0.16 -20.52
C VAL A 288 -0.05 1.02 -20.66
N LYS A 289 1.03 0.46 -21.21
CA LYS A 289 2.27 1.20 -21.46
C LYS A 289 2.27 1.75 -22.88
N LEU A 290 2.07 3.06 -23.01
CA LEU A 290 2.02 3.75 -24.30
C LEU A 290 3.37 4.39 -24.61
N SER A 291 3.83 4.24 -25.85
CA SER A 291 4.99 4.96 -26.34
C SER A 291 4.67 6.42 -26.66
N ARG A 292 5.70 7.28 -26.65
CA ARG A 292 5.57 8.68 -27.12
C ARG A 292 4.97 8.74 -28.53
N LYS A 293 5.36 7.82 -29.40
CA LYS A 293 4.90 7.77 -30.80
C LYS A 293 3.40 7.52 -30.87
N GLU A 294 2.88 6.57 -30.11
CA GLU A 294 1.44 6.28 -30.06
C GLU A 294 0.63 7.46 -29.55
N LEU A 295 1.13 8.17 -28.52
CA LEU A 295 0.49 9.37 -27.99
C LEU A 295 0.46 10.53 -28.99
N THR A 296 1.54 10.73 -29.76
CA THR A 296 1.64 11.83 -30.72
C THR A 296 0.88 11.55 -32.02
N GLU A 297 0.92 10.32 -32.51
CA GLU A 297 0.23 9.90 -33.73
C GLU A 297 -1.25 9.55 -33.48
N GLY A 298 -1.62 9.25 -32.23
CA GLY A 298 -2.98 8.88 -31.84
C GLY A 298 -3.44 7.53 -32.39
N THR A 299 -2.48 6.67 -32.76
CA THR A 299 -2.70 5.33 -33.31
C THR A 299 -2.00 4.31 -32.41
N GLY A 300 -2.75 3.34 -31.89
CA GLY A 300 -2.24 2.31 -30.99
C GLY A 300 -1.70 1.10 -31.74
N GLU A 301 -0.67 0.46 -31.20
CA GLU A 301 -0.09 -0.76 -31.79
C GLU A 301 -0.98 -1.99 -31.58
N THR A 302 -1.78 -2.00 -30.52
CA THR A 302 -2.78 -3.03 -30.20
C THR A 302 -4.18 -2.43 -30.06
N ALA A 303 -5.21 -3.28 -30.04
CA ALA A 303 -6.59 -2.83 -29.79
C ALA A 303 -6.74 -2.17 -28.41
N GLN A 304 -6.03 -2.69 -27.41
CA GLN A 304 -6.00 -2.17 -26.04
C GLN A 304 -5.29 -0.81 -25.96
N HIS A 305 -4.17 -0.66 -26.65
CA HIS A 305 -3.49 0.63 -26.77
C HIS A 305 -4.38 1.65 -27.50
N GLN A 306 -5.07 1.23 -28.57
CA GLN A 306 -6.01 2.11 -29.26
C GLN A 306 -7.18 2.54 -28.36
N GLU A 307 -7.69 1.65 -27.52
CA GLU A 307 -8.72 1.99 -26.52
C GLU A 307 -8.21 3.02 -25.51
N ALA A 308 -6.99 2.85 -24.99
CA ALA A 308 -6.36 3.81 -24.10
C ALA A 308 -6.22 5.20 -24.76
N LEU A 309 -5.76 5.25 -26.02
CA LEU A 309 -5.67 6.49 -26.80
C LEU A 309 -7.04 7.12 -27.07
N ASP A 310 -8.07 6.31 -27.29
CA ASP A 310 -9.44 6.79 -27.46
C ASP A 310 -9.98 7.42 -26.17
N TRP A 311 -9.68 6.83 -25.00
CA TRP A 311 -9.97 7.45 -23.70
C TRP A 311 -9.23 8.78 -23.54
N ILE A 312 -7.93 8.82 -23.75
CA ILE A 312 -7.10 10.05 -23.68
C ILE A 312 -7.72 11.15 -24.56
N ARG A 313 -8.10 10.82 -25.80
CA ARG A 313 -8.74 11.76 -26.74
C ARG A 313 -10.11 12.23 -26.26
N ARG A 314 -10.98 11.32 -25.79
CA ARG A 314 -12.34 11.65 -25.31
C ARG A 314 -12.30 12.57 -24.11
N LEU A 315 -11.40 12.29 -23.18
CA LEU A 315 -11.21 13.04 -21.93
C LEU A 315 -10.45 14.34 -22.15
N LYS A 316 -9.77 14.49 -23.30
CA LYS A 316 -8.88 15.61 -23.61
C LYS A 316 -7.79 15.76 -22.55
N VAL A 317 -7.22 14.62 -22.15
CA VAL A 317 -6.09 14.59 -21.21
C VAL A 317 -4.96 15.45 -21.80
N PRO A 318 -4.45 16.44 -21.05
CA PRO A 318 -3.39 17.30 -21.54
C PRO A 318 -2.09 16.49 -21.65
N LEU A 319 -1.53 16.45 -22.85
CA LEU A 319 -0.19 15.89 -23.06
C LEU A 319 0.85 16.96 -22.70
N GLU A 320 1.87 16.57 -21.94
CA GLU A 320 2.99 17.44 -21.59
C GLU A 320 3.79 17.84 -22.85
N LYS A 321 4.47 18.99 -22.78
CA LYS A 321 5.29 19.47 -23.92
C LYS A 321 6.45 18.52 -24.22
N GLU A 322 7.03 17.93 -23.17
CA GLU A 322 8.13 16.98 -23.25
C GLU A 322 7.64 15.66 -22.65
N LEU A 323 6.97 14.85 -23.49
CA LEU A 323 6.52 13.53 -23.07
C LEU A 323 7.70 12.58 -22.82
N PRO A 324 7.67 11.74 -21.77
CA PRO A 324 8.58 10.61 -21.64
C PRO A 324 8.56 9.69 -22.88
N GLU A 325 9.57 8.82 -23.04
CA GLU A 325 9.60 7.83 -24.13
C GLU A 325 8.44 6.83 -24.01
N GLU A 326 8.12 6.43 -22.79
CA GLU A 326 7.02 5.55 -22.45
C GLU A 326 6.27 6.11 -21.24
N VAL A 327 4.96 5.92 -21.19
CA VAL A 327 4.12 6.29 -20.05
C VAL A 327 3.14 5.16 -19.73
N ILE A 328 2.74 5.06 -18.47
CA ILE A 328 1.68 4.15 -18.05
C ILE A 328 0.35 4.90 -18.02
N PHE A 329 -0.69 4.31 -18.59
CA PHE A 329 -2.07 4.81 -18.52
C PHE A 329 -2.95 3.80 -17.78
N ASN A 330 -3.73 4.26 -16.80
CA ASN A 330 -4.64 3.42 -16.04
C ASN A 330 -5.91 3.09 -16.85
N LEU A 331 -5.84 2.20 -17.84
CA LEU A 331 -6.99 1.84 -18.66
C LEU A 331 -8.09 1.16 -17.84
N GLY A 332 -7.73 0.22 -16.97
CA GLY A 332 -8.67 -0.52 -16.14
C GLY A 332 -9.52 0.38 -15.23
N PRO A 333 -8.93 1.35 -14.50
CA PRO A 333 -9.72 2.33 -13.75
C PRO A 333 -10.66 3.18 -14.61
N MET A 334 -10.33 3.47 -15.87
CA MET A 334 -11.25 4.15 -16.80
C MET A 334 -12.45 3.28 -17.17
N ARG A 335 -12.22 1.99 -17.47
CA ARG A 335 -13.28 1.02 -17.72
C ARG A 335 -14.17 0.84 -16.49
N PHE A 336 -13.54 0.71 -15.32
CA PHE A 336 -14.24 0.56 -14.06
C PHE A 336 -15.19 1.73 -13.76
N VAL A 337 -14.75 2.99 -13.88
CA VAL A 337 -15.66 4.12 -13.60
C VAL A 337 -16.80 4.23 -14.63
N ALA A 338 -16.58 3.79 -15.87
CA ALA A 338 -17.64 3.69 -16.88
C ALA A 338 -18.68 2.60 -16.50
N GLU A 339 -18.23 1.48 -15.96
CA GLU A 339 -19.10 0.42 -15.45
C GLU A 339 -19.84 0.85 -14.17
N VAL A 340 -19.16 1.55 -13.25
CA VAL A 340 -19.78 2.17 -12.07
C VAL A 340 -20.89 3.12 -12.50
N TRP A 341 -20.67 3.95 -13.53
CA TRP A 341 -21.72 4.80 -14.11
C TRP A 341 -22.89 3.96 -14.64
N ARG A 342 -22.63 2.90 -15.40
CA ARG A 342 -23.66 2.05 -15.98
C ARG A 342 -24.53 1.38 -14.92
N VAL A 343 -23.93 0.76 -13.91
CA VAL A 343 -24.65 -0.08 -12.94
C VAL A 343 -25.29 0.69 -11.79
N LEU A 344 -24.77 1.87 -11.43
CA LEU A 344 -25.37 2.69 -10.38
C LEU A 344 -26.75 3.21 -10.82
N LYS A 345 -27.71 3.15 -9.89
CA LYS A 345 -29.01 3.82 -10.05
C LYS A 345 -28.84 5.34 -10.12
N PRO A 346 -29.81 6.09 -10.68
CA PRO A 346 -29.92 7.51 -10.42
C PRO A 346 -29.97 7.79 -8.90
N GLY A 347 -29.08 8.64 -8.40
CA GLY A 347 -28.85 8.89 -6.98
C GLY A 347 -28.00 7.83 -6.26
N GLY A 348 -27.55 6.80 -6.98
CA GLY A 348 -26.60 5.81 -6.51
C GLY A 348 -25.21 6.41 -6.34
N ARG A 349 -24.40 5.81 -5.47
CA ARG A 349 -23.15 6.40 -5.00
C ARG A 349 -21.99 5.42 -5.05
N ALA A 350 -20.77 5.92 -5.17
CA ALA A 350 -19.57 5.11 -5.05
C ALA A 350 -18.55 5.77 -4.13
N PHE A 351 -17.94 4.97 -3.26
CA PHE A 351 -16.72 5.31 -2.53
C PHE A 351 -15.58 4.57 -3.21
N LEU A 352 -14.63 5.29 -3.79
CA LEU A 352 -13.43 4.74 -4.39
C LEU A 352 -12.23 5.29 -3.62
N THR A 353 -11.30 4.42 -3.22
CA THR A 353 -10.05 4.86 -2.57
C THR A 353 -8.88 4.03 -3.05
N GLU A 354 -7.77 4.70 -3.35
CA GLU A 354 -6.52 4.08 -3.80
C GLU A 354 -5.34 5.03 -3.59
N PHE A 355 -4.12 4.50 -3.53
CA PHE A 355 -2.91 5.31 -3.66
C PHE A 355 -2.72 5.85 -5.07
N GLY A 356 -2.13 7.03 -5.20
CA GLY A 356 -1.80 7.55 -6.52
C GLY A 356 -1.44 9.02 -6.56
N VAL A 357 -1.35 9.52 -7.79
CA VAL A 357 -0.77 10.82 -8.13
C VAL A 357 -1.78 11.74 -8.81
N GLU A 358 -1.51 13.04 -8.74
CA GLU A 358 -2.28 14.08 -9.43
C GLU A 358 -1.50 14.69 -10.60
N GLU A 359 -0.17 14.68 -10.55
CA GLU A 359 0.72 15.25 -11.57
C GLU A 359 1.53 14.16 -12.26
N GLY A 360 1.85 14.38 -13.53
CA GLY A 360 2.59 13.42 -14.34
C GLY A 360 1.82 12.12 -14.62
N TRP A 361 2.58 11.07 -14.88
CA TRP A 361 2.07 9.74 -15.23
C TRP A 361 2.30 8.75 -14.09
N PRO A 362 1.41 7.75 -13.93
CA PRO A 362 1.58 6.64 -13.00
C PRO A 362 2.97 6.01 -13.00
N ALA A 363 3.50 5.73 -11.81
CA ALA A 363 4.63 4.84 -11.62
C ALA A 363 4.19 3.42 -11.26
N ALA A 364 5.08 2.46 -11.52
CA ALA A 364 4.96 1.10 -11.04
C ALA A 364 5.41 1.02 -9.56
N VAL A 365 4.66 0.29 -8.74
CA VAL A 365 4.97 -0.01 -7.34
C VAL A 365 5.17 -1.51 -7.22
N LYS A 366 6.42 -1.93 -7.01
CA LYS A 366 6.77 -3.34 -6.88
C LYS A 366 6.47 -3.86 -5.48
N LEU A 367 5.63 -4.88 -5.42
CA LEU A 367 5.32 -5.63 -4.22
C LEU A 367 5.92 -7.04 -4.29
N PRO A 368 5.94 -7.79 -3.17
CA PRO A 368 6.30 -9.19 -3.21
C PRO A 368 5.35 -9.96 -4.14
N HIS A 369 5.88 -10.44 -5.27
CA HIS A 369 5.21 -11.29 -6.28
C HIS A 369 4.37 -10.59 -7.36
N HIS A 370 3.97 -9.33 -7.19
CA HIS A 370 3.25 -8.56 -8.21
C HIS A 370 3.65 -7.08 -8.24
N THR A 371 3.27 -6.40 -9.31
CA THR A 371 3.48 -4.96 -9.49
C THR A 371 2.14 -4.25 -9.59
N GLU A 372 1.90 -3.33 -8.68
CA GLU A 372 0.75 -2.42 -8.72
C GLU A 372 1.11 -1.12 -9.45
N TYR A 373 0.11 -0.36 -9.89
CA TYR A 373 0.31 0.89 -10.61
C TYR A 373 -0.45 2.04 -9.97
N GLU A 374 0.23 3.16 -9.73
CA GLU A 374 -0.40 4.36 -9.15
C GLU A 374 -1.62 4.81 -9.95
N VAL A 375 -2.69 5.22 -9.27
CA VAL A 375 -3.84 5.80 -9.96
C VAL A 375 -3.59 7.27 -10.29
N GLN A 376 -3.75 7.65 -11.57
CA GLN A 376 -3.75 9.05 -11.99
C GLN A 376 -5.12 9.69 -11.73
N TYR A 377 -5.25 10.39 -10.61
CA TYR A 377 -6.52 10.97 -10.17
C TYR A 377 -7.01 12.15 -11.00
N ASN A 378 -6.14 12.93 -11.63
CA ASN A 378 -6.57 13.99 -12.54
C ASN A 378 -7.18 13.41 -13.82
N HIS A 379 -6.65 12.31 -14.36
CA HIS A 379 -7.25 11.60 -15.50
C HIS A 379 -8.57 10.96 -15.10
N LEU A 380 -8.60 10.25 -13.96
CA LEU A 380 -9.79 9.58 -13.46
C LEU A 380 -10.91 10.58 -13.17
N ARG A 381 -10.60 11.72 -12.54
CA ARG A 381 -11.57 12.78 -12.26
C ARG A 381 -12.09 13.46 -13.53
N GLN A 382 -11.30 13.55 -14.59
CA GLN A 382 -11.80 13.98 -15.89
C GLN A 382 -12.80 12.95 -16.45
N ALA A 383 -12.51 11.65 -16.34
CA ALA A 383 -13.41 10.58 -16.75
C ALA A 383 -14.75 10.60 -16.01
N VAL A 384 -14.74 10.67 -14.68
CA VAL A 384 -15.98 10.68 -13.89
C VAL A 384 -16.84 11.91 -14.18
N ARG A 385 -16.22 13.09 -14.38
CA ARG A 385 -16.94 14.31 -14.76
C ARG A 385 -17.49 14.22 -16.17
N TRP A 386 -16.74 13.66 -17.11
CA TRP A 386 -17.19 13.44 -18.49
C TRP A 386 -18.38 12.48 -18.55
N LEU A 387 -18.37 11.40 -17.75
CA LEU A 387 -19.49 10.48 -17.59
C LEU A 387 -20.73 11.15 -16.98
N GLY A 388 -20.54 12.23 -16.22
CA GLY A 388 -21.62 13.02 -15.63
C GLY A 388 -21.81 12.82 -14.12
N PHE A 389 -20.84 12.23 -13.41
CA PHE A 389 -20.90 12.14 -11.95
C PHE A 389 -20.78 13.51 -11.28
N GLN A 390 -21.46 13.65 -10.14
CA GLN A 390 -21.05 14.62 -9.13
C GLN A 390 -19.93 13.98 -8.30
N GLU A 391 -18.77 14.63 -8.24
CA GLU A 391 -17.60 14.10 -7.55
C GLU A 391 -17.14 14.98 -6.39
N ARG A 392 -16.56 14.33 -5.38
CA ARG A 392 -15.75 15.00 -4.37
C ARG A 392 -14.46 14.21 -4.14
N TYR A 393 -13.38 14.95 -4.09
CA TYR A 393 -12.03 14.43 -3.98
C TYR A 393 -11.31 15.02 -2.76
N LEU A 394 -10.61 14.17 -2.02
CA LEU A 394 -9.84 14.52 -0.82
C LEU A 394 -8.85 13.39 -0.49
N SER A 395 -7.90 13.63 0.42
CA SER A 395 -7.06 12.54 0.91
C SER A 395 -7.81 11.64 1.90
N LEU A 396 -7.40 10.38 2.02
CA LEU A 396 -7.99 9.42 2.95
C LEU A 396 -7.93 9.90 4.42
N PRO A 397 -6.81 10.46 4.94
CA PRO A 397 -6.77 11.03 6.28
C PRO A 397 -7.79 12.15 6.50
N GLN A 398 -7.97 13.03 5.50
CA GLN A 398 -8.96 14.11 5.56
C GLN A 398 -10.39 13.55 5.61
N PHE A 399 -10.68 12.51 4.82
CA PHE A 399 -11.99 11.88 4.81
C PHE A 399 -12.32 11.21 6.15
N LEU A 400 -11.36 10.46 6.68
CA LEU A 400 -11.52 9.75 7.95
C LEU A 400 -11.40 10.67 9.19
N GLN A 401 -10.93 11.90 9.01
CA GLN A 401 -10.66 12.87 10.08
C GLN A 401 -9.58 12.40 11.06
N ILE A 402 -8.57 11.73 10.52
CA ILE A 402 -7.38 11.31 11.27
C ILE A 402 -6.56 12.55 11.61
N LYS A 403 -6.09 12.65 12.85
CA LYS A 403 -5.22 13.76 13.26
C LYS A 403 -3.84 13.57 12.61
N PRO A 404 -3.35 14.54 11.82
CA PRO A 404 -2.15 14.38 11.02
C PRO A 404 -0.88 14.21 11.85
N ASP A 405 -0.86 14.71 13.09
CA ASP A 405 0.24 14.65 14.05
C ASP A 405 0.20 13.40 14.95
N THR A 406 -0.69 12.44 14.66
CA THR A 406 -0.70 11.17 15.39
C THR A 406 0.54 10.38 15.03
N LYS A 407 1.32 9.99 16.05
CA LYS A 407 2.56 9.25 15.85
C LYS A 407 2.34 7.75 15.84
N VAL A 408 2.74 7.10 14.75
CA VAL A 408 2.66 5.65 14.57
C VAL A 408 4.02 5.07 14.22
N LEU A 409 4.24 3.81 14.62
CA LEU A 409 5.46 3.07 14.37
C LEU A 409 5.69 2.93 12.86
N CYS A 410 6.93 3.18 12.41
CA CYS A 410 7.33 2.95 11.03
C CYS A 410 7.02 1.51 10.58
N THR A 411 6.51 1.34 9.36
CA THR A 411 6.14 0.03 8.81
C THR A 411 7.33 -0.94 8.78
N GLY A 412 8.50 -0.48 8.36
CA GLY A 412 9.73 -1.30 8.36
C GLY A 412 10.09 -1.81 9.77
N ALA A 413 9.85 -0.99 10.79
CA ALA A 413 10.04 -1.39 12.18
C ALA A 413 9.01 -2.45 12.61
N ALA A 414 7.75 -2.33 12.19
CA ALA A 414 6.71 -3.32 12.50
C ALA A 414 7.03 -4.69 11.90
N TYR A 415 7.45 -4.76 10.63
CA TYR A 415 7.91 -6.02 10.02
C TYR A 415 9.13 -6.59 10.73
N THR A 416 10.13 -5.77 11.03
CA THR A 416 11.33 -6.22 11.73
C THR A 416 11.01 -6.82 13.10
N ILE A 417 10.13 -6.16 13.86
CA ILE A 417 9.65 -6.65 15.16
C ILE A 417 8.87 -7.96 15.01
N GLN A 418 8.04 -8.09 13.96
CA GLN A 418 7.34 -9.34 13.68
C GLN A 418 8.32 -10.50 13.56
N ARG A 419 9.41 -10.31 12.82
CA ARG A 419 10.45 -11.33 12.61
C ARG A 419 11.18 -11.70 13.90
N PHE A 420 11.45 -10.74 14.77
CA PHE A 420 12.00 -11.03 16.10
C PHE A 420 11.03 -11.84 16.95
N CYS A 421 9.74 -11.47 16.96
CA CYS A 421 8.72 -12.21 17.69
C CYS A 421 8.61 -13.65 17.16
N GLN A 422 8.59 -13.84 15.84
CA GLN A 422 8.61 -15.17 15.22
C GLN A 422 9.84 -15.99 15.63
N GLY A 423 11.03 -15.38 15.63
CA GLY A 423 12.27 -16.01 16.10
C GLY A 423 12.24 -16.41 17.58
N LEU A 424 11.39 -15.77 18.38
CA LEU A 424 11.12 -16.11 19.78
C LEU A 424 9.93 -17.07 19.96
N GLY A 425 9.30 -17.53 18.88
CA GLY A 425 8.08 -18.34 18.93
C GLY A 425 6.84 -17.58 19.41
N GLN A 426 6.82 -16.26 19.23
CA GLN A 426 5.72 -15.37 19.58
C GLN A 426 5.05 -14.79 18.34
N ASN A 427 3.77 -14.46 18.47
CA ASN A 427 3.01 -13.83 17.41
C ASN A 427 3.02 -12.31 17.57
N PHE A 428 3.22 -11.60 16.47
CA PHE A 428 3.08 -10.16 16.39
C PHE A 428 2.42 -9.80 15.07
N SER A 429 1.35 -9.01 15.14
CA SER A 429 0.60 -8.59 13.95
C SER A 429 1.12 -7.25 13.45
N VAL A 430 1.34 -7.13 12.14
CA VAL A 430 1.76 -5.86 11.53
C VAL A 430 0.57 -4.91 11.48
N ARG A 431 0.71 -3.76 12.17
CA ARG A 431 -0.33 -2.75 12.38
C ARG A 431 0.26 -1.35 12.58
N ALA A 432 -0.61 -0.35 12.51
CA ALA A 432 -0.32 1.05 12.83
C ALA A 432 -0.22 1.31 14.35
N TYR A 433 0.82 0.81 15.02
CA TYR A 433 0.95 0.97 16.47
C TYR A 433 1.33 2.40 16.86
N THR A 434 0.56 3.02 17.75
CA THR A 434 1.09 4.10 18.59
C THR A 434 2.05 3.55 19.64
N GLU A 435 2.84 4.41 20.28
CA GLU A 435 3.78 3.99 21.32
C GLU A 435 3.06 3.31 22.51
N SER A 436 1.88 3.80 22.87
CA SER A 436 1.06 3.23 23.96
C SER A 436 0.61 1.80 23.62
N GLU A 437 0.19 1.58 22.38
CA GLU A 437 -0.26 0.27 21.88
C GLU A 437 0.90 -0.70 21.70
N LEU A 438 2.04 -0.22 21.21
CA LEU A 438 3.25 -1.05 21.08
C LEU A 438 3.74 -1.51 22.45
N THR A 439 3.74 -0.61 23.44
CA THR A 439 4.09 -0.93 24.83
C THR A 439 3.20 -2.04 25.39
N LYS A 440 1.89 -1.94 25.18
CA LYS A 440 0.94 -2.96 25.62
C LYS A 440 1.14 -4.29 24.91
N THR A 441 1.51 -4.26 23.63
CA THR A 441 1.64 -5.45 22.79
C THR A 441 2.93 -6.22 23.08
N LEU A 442 4.06 -5.52 23.21
CA LEU A 442 5.38 -6.13 23.36
C LEU A 442 5.82 -6.33 24.81
N GLY A 443 5.28 -5.54 25.75
CA GLY A 443 5.66 -5.61 27.16
C GLY A 443 7.18 -5.62 27.36
N ASP A 444 7.71 -6.69 27.94
CA ASP A 444 9.13 -6.85 28.28
C ASP A 444 10.09 -6.95 27.06
N ILE A 445 9.55 -7.12 25.84
CA ILE A 445 10.35 -7.08 24.61
C ILE A 445 10.69 -5.65 24.23
N LEU A 446 9.78 -4.69 24.44
CA LEU A 446 9.97 -3.31 23.96
C LEU A 446 11.26 -2.65 24.48
N PRO A 447 11.63 -2.75 25.77
CA PRO A 447 12.88 -2.17 26.29
C PRO A 447 14.16 -2.75 25.66
N LYS A 448 14.07 -3.93 25.02
CA LYS A 448 15.19 -4.59 24.34
C LYS A 448 15.31 -4.19 22.87
N LEU A 449 14.34 -3.46 22.34
CA LEU A 449 14.36 -2.93 20.99
C LEU A 449 15.09 -1.59 20.95
N GLN A 450 15.91 -1.40 19.94
CA GLN A 450 16.62 -0.16 19.67
C GLN A 450 16.28 0.30 18.25
N GLY A 451 16.11 1.61 18.06
CA GLY A 451 15.81 2.17 16.73
C GLY A 451 14.32 2.13 16.36
N CYS A 452 13.39 1.94 17.31
CA CYS A 452 11.97 2.17 17.05
C CYS A 452 11.74 3.67 16.77
N HIS A 453 11.28 3.98 15.56
CA HIS A 453 10.95 5.34 15.14
C HIS A 453 9.46 5.47 14.89
N TYR A 454 8.92 6.63 15.28
CA TYR A 454 7.53 6.99 15.10
C TYR A 454 7.44 8.22 14.21
N HIS A 455 6.57 8.12 13.22
CA HIS A 455 6.29 9.20 12.28
C HIS A 455 4.87 9.70 12.46
N ASP A 456 4.68 10.97 12.16
CA ASP A 456 3.35 11.54 12.04
C ASP A 456 2.62 10.77 10.93
N ILE A 457 1.35 10.41 11.13
CA ILE A 457 0.57 9.63 10.16
C ILE A 457 0.38 10.35 8.81
N ALA A 458 0.64 11.65 8.76
CA ALA A 458 0.69 12.44 7.53
C ALA A 458 2.06 12.42 6.82
N ASP A 459 3.10 11.88 7.46
CA ASP A 459 4.45 11.73 6.89
C ASP A 459 4.45 10.61 5.84
N PRO A 460 5.05 10.84 4.64
CA PRO A 460 5.25 9.81 3.62
C PRO A 460 5.93 8.52 4.12
N ALA A 461 6.72 8.62 5.20
CA ALA A 461 7.42 7.50 5.86
C ALA A 461 6.50 6.35 6.31
N TRP A 462 5.18 6.54 6.22
CA TRP A 462 4.18 5.56 6.57
C TRP A 462 3.15 5.36 5.45
N PHE A 463 3.42 4.40 4.54
CA PHE A 463 2.58 4.04 3.37
C PHE A 463 2.17 5.21 2.48
N GLY A 464 2.72 6.42 2.67
CA GLY A 464 2.16 7.62 2.09
C GLY A 464 0.65 7.72 2.32
N LEU A 465 0.13 7.59 3.56
CA LEU A 465 -1.33 7.65 3.79
C LEU A 465 -1.97 8.93 3.20
N ILE A 466 -1.19 10.01 3.09
CA ILE A 466 -1.58 11.25 2.41
C ILE A 466 -1.72 11.11 0.88
N ASP A 467 -1.02 10.15 0.29
CA ASP A 467 -1.04 9.75 -1.11
C ASP A 467 -2.21 8.82 -1.44
N PHE A 468 -2.84 8.20 -0.43
CA PHE A 468 -4.16 7.60 -0.58
C PHE A 468 -5.23 8.67 -0.73
N LYS A 469 -6.00 8.58 -1.81
CA LYS A 469 -7.05 9.53 -2.15
C LYS A 469 -8.41 8.86 -2.12
N VAL A 470 -9.42 9.65 -1.79
CA VAL A 470 -10.82 9.25 -1.78
C VAL A 470 -11.54 10.02 -2.87
N LEU A 471 -12.19 9.29 -3.76
CA LEU A 471 -13.10 9.82 -4.76
C LEU A 471 -14.53 9.35 -4.45
N LEU A 472 -15.35 10.30 -4.01
CA LEU A 472 -16.77 10.09 -3.75
C LEU A 472 -17.56 10.46 -5.01
N LEU A 473 -18.39 9.54 -5.50
CA LEU A 473 -19.19 9.74 -6.70
C LEU A 473 -20.69 9.64 -6.38
N GLU A 474 -21.49 10.51 -6.97
CA GLU A 474 -22.95 10.41 -6.99
C GLU A 474 -23.46 10.52 -8.42
N LYS A 475 -24.23 9.52 -8.86
CA LYS A 475 -24.90 9.55 -10.17
C LYS A 475 -26.10 10.49 -10.08
N PRO A 476 -26.23 11.52 -10.95
CA PRO A 476 -27.37 12.42 -10.91
C PRO A 476 -28.73 11.72 -11.10
N GLY A 477 -29.80 12.40 -10.69
CA GLY A 477 -31.19 11.92 -10.87
C GLY A 477 -31.80 11.21 -9.65
N GLY A 478 -31.15 11.28 -8.48
CA GLY A 478 -31.72 10.85 -7.21
C GLY A 478 -32.82 11.78 -6.69
N ILE A 479 -33.56 11.32 -5.67
CA ILE A 479 -34.53 12.18 -4.95
C ILE A 479 -33.75 13.30 -4.25
N PRO A 480 -34.12 14.59 -4.45
CA PRO A 480 -33.47 15.71 -3.78
C PRO A 480 -33.46 15.53 -2.27
N GLN A 481 -32.28 15.44 -1.67
CA GLN A 481 -32.12 15.47 -0.22
C GLN A 481 -31.97 16.92 0.24
N PRO A 482 -32.51 17.32 1.41
CA PRO A 482 -32.19 18.60 2.01
C PRO A 482 -30.67 18.70 2.21
N THR A 483 -30.09 19.77 1.66
CA THR A 483 -28.66 20.04 1.68
C THR A 483 -28.15 20.08 3.13
N PHE A 484 -27.12 19.28 3.39
CA PHE A 484 -26.38 19.29 4.66
C PHE A 484 -25.88 20.71 4.94
N THR A 485 -26.19 21.26 6.12
CA THR A 485 -25.69 22.57 6.54
C THR A 485 -24.23 22.42 6.95
N GLU A 486 -23.34 23.15 6.26
CA GLU A 486 -21.91 23.25 6.60
C GLU A 486 -21.74 23.55 8.10
N GLN A 487 -21.10 22.63 8.84
CA GLN A 487 -20.34 23.06 10.01
C GLN A 487 -19.12 23.82 9.49
N LYS A 488 -18.77 24.93 10.15
CA LYS A 488 -17.78 25.97 9.78
C LYS A 488 -16.33 25.49 9.49
N SER A 489 -16.07 24.24 9.16
CA SER A 489 -14.75 23.67 8.90
C SER A 489 -14.47 23.28 7.43
N GLY A 490 -15.17 23.89 6.46
CA GLY A 490 -14.65 24.05 5.09
C GLY A 490 -14.72 22.85 4.16
N LEU A 491 -15.92 22.42 3.76
CA LEU A 491 -16.11 21.41 2.71
C LEU A 491 -17.19 21.87 1.72
N ARG A 492 -16.75 22.53 0.64
CA ARG A 492 -17.62 23.02 -0.42
C ARG A 492 -17.96 21.91 -1.41
N TRP A 493 -19.25 21.72 -1.65
CA TRP A 493 -19.77 21.10 -2.87
C TRP A 493 -19.70 22.14 -3.98
N TYR A 494 -19.05 21.83 -5.10
CA TYR A 494 -19.27 22.58 -6.33
C TYR A 494 -20.54 22.05 -7.00
N SER A 495 -21.70 22.58 -6.58
CA SER A 495 -22.88 22.55 -7.43
C SER A 495 -22.71 23.64 -8.48
N GLN A 496 -22.39 23.28 -9.73
CA GLN A 496 -22.64 24.21 -10.84
C GLN A 496 -24.14 24.24 -11.13
N ARG A 497 -24.66 25.45 -11.33
CA ARG A 497 -26.04 25.73 -11.73
C ARG A 497 -26.30 25.27 -13.15
#